data_AF-A0A1G6SSV6-F1
#
_entry.id   AF-A0A1G6SSV6-F1
#
_cell.length_a   1.000
_cell.length_b   1.000
_cell.length_c   1.000
_cell.angle_alpha   90.00
_cell.angle_beta   90.00
_cell.angle_gamma   90.00
#
_symmetry.space_group_name_H-M   'P 1'
#
loop_
_entity.id
_entity.type
_entity.pdbx_description
1 polymer ?
#
loop_
_entity_poly.entity_id
_entity_poly.type
_entity_poly.pdbx_seq_one_letter_code
_entity_poly.pdbx_strand_id
1 'polypeptide(L)' 'MTKFNLKDAEEIGDDLGIDWDKLTPTEFAMGLNVELEHGKISPETDVTDDDNMMTGKIAWAHLNEFPDY' A
#
# COMPACT_ATOMS: atom_id res chain seq x y z
N MET A 1 -0.45 1.48 13.24
CA MET A 1 -1.61 2.19 12.62
C MET A 1 -2.79 1.25 12.54
N THR A 2 -4.04 1.72 12.62
CA THR A 2 -5.21 0.85 12.38
C THR A 2 -5.64 0.83 10.91
N LYS A 3 -5.39 1.92 10.17
CA LYS A 3 -5.71 2.06 8.74
C LYS A 3 -4.89 3.23 8.15
N PHE A 4 -4.46 3.11 6.90
CA PHE A 4 -3.91 4.23 6.12
C PHE A 4 -5.04 5.13 5.62
N ASN A 5 -4.87 6.43 5.79
CA ASN A 5 -5.73 7.45 5.19
C ASN A 5 -5.08 8.03 3.92
N LEU A 6 -5.81 8.86 3.17
CA LEU A 6 -5.33 9.40 1.89
C LEU A 6 -4.02 10.17 2.02
N LYS A 7 -3.83 10.91 3.11
CA LYS A 7 -2.60 11.66 3.38
C LYS A 7 -1.42 10.73 3.64
N ASP A 8 -1.64 9.63 4.35
CA ASP A 8 -0.59 8.62 4.55
C ASP A 8 -0.19 8.00 3.20
N ALA A 9 -1.18 7.74 2.33
CA ALA A 9 -0.94 7.19 1.00
C ALA A 9 -0.19 8.16 0.08
N GLU A 10 -0.55 9.44 0.10
CA GLU A 10 0.18 10.50 -0.61
C GLU A 10 1.63 10.59 -0.13
N GLU A 11 1.86 10.64 1.18
CA GLU A 11 3.21 10.72 1.76
C GLU A 11 4.07 9.49 1.39
N ILE A 12 3.53 8.28 1.53
CA ILE A 12 4.24 7.05 1.17
C ILE A 12 4.49 6.97 -0.34
N GLY A 13 3.50 7.34 -1.15
CA GLY A 13 3.61 7.29 -2.60
C GLY A 13 4.59 8.31 -3.16
N ASP A 14 4.64 9.52 -2.58
CA ASP A 14 5.63 10.54 -2.89
C ASP A 14 7.05 10.06 -2.56
N ASP A 15 7.24 9.44 -1.39
CA ASP A 15 8.51 8.84 -0.98
C ASP A 15 8.95 7.68 -1.90
N LEU A 16 7.98 6.96 -2.48
CA LEU A 16 8.21 5.89 -3.45
C LEU A 16 8.41 6.39 -4.90
N GLY A 17 8.09 7.66 -5.17
CA GLY A 17 8.14 8.23 -6.51
C GLY A 17 7.03 7.70 -7.43
N ILE A 18 5.84 7.44 -6.89
CA ILE A 18 4.67 7.02 -7.66
C ILE A 18 4.28 8.14 -8.64
N ASP A 19 4.00 7.73 -9.88
CA ASP A 19 3.46 8.62 -10.89
C ASP A 19 1.93 8.72 -10.74
N TRP A 20 1.46 9.82 -10.13
CA TRP A 20 0.05 10.06 -9.85
C TRP A 20 -0.82 10.23 -11.11
N ASP A 21 -0.21 10.42 -12.29
CA ASP A 21 -0.94 10.40 -13.57
C ASP A 21 -1.29 8.97 -14.03
N LYS A 22 -0.61 7.95 -13.48
CA LYS A 22 -0.84 6.53 -13.80
C LYS A 22 -1.64 5.77 -12.76
N LEU A 23 -1.55 6.19 -11.50
CA LEU A 23 -2.20 5.57 -10.35
C LEU A 23 -2.75 6.69 -9.47
N THR A 24 -4.02 6.62 -9.06
CA THR A 24 -4.55 7.67 -8.19
C THR A 24 -4.14 7.43 -6.72
N PRO A 25 -4.00 8.49 -5.90
CA PRO A 25 -3.79 8.34 -4.46
C PRO A 25 -4.87 7.50 -3.75
N THR A 26 -6.10 7.47 -4.30
CA THR A 26 -7.19 6.67 -3.73
C THR A 26 -6.99 5.18 -3.98
N GLU A 27 -6.62 4.79 -5.21
CA GLU A 27 -6.31 3.39 -5.55
C GLU A 27 -5.10 2.90 -4.74
N PHE A 28 -4.07 3.74 -4.59
CA PHE A 28 -2.93 3.40 -3.76
C PHE A 28 -3.30 3.25 -2.28
N ALA A 29 -4.15 4.13 -1.74
CA ALA A 29 -4.67 4.02 -0.39
C ALA A 29 -5.49 2.74 -0.18
N MET A 30 -6.23 2.27 -1.19
CA MET A 30 -6.95 1.00 -1.14
C MET A 30 -5.96 -0.17 -1.03
N GLY A 31 -4.97 -0.25 -1.94
CA GLY A 31 -3.94 -1.30 -1.92
C GLY A 31 -3.15 -1.33 -0.61
N LEU A 32 -2.73 -0.17 -0.10
CA LEU A 32 -2.04 -0.05 1.21
C LEU A 32 -2.83 -0.68 2.36
N ASN A 33 -4.15 -0.50 2.36
CA ASN A 33 -5.00 -1.02 3.42
C ASN A 33 -5.27 -2.52 3.28
N VAL A 34 -5.31 -3.05 2.06
CA VAL A 34 -5.41 -4.50 1.81
C VAL A 34 -4.15 -5.21 2.27
N GLU A 35 -2.97 -4.70 1.90
CA GLU A 35 -1.71 -5.31 2.32
C GLU A 35 -1.48 -5.22 3.84
N LEU A 36 -1.88 -4.11 4.47
CA LEU A 36 -1.85 -3.99 5.93
C LEU A 36 -2.79 -5.01 6.62
N GLU A 37 -3.94 -5.29 6.02
CA GLU A 37 -4.89 -6.28 6.54
C GLU A 37 -4.34 -7.70 6.41
N HIS A 38 -3.68 -8.03 5.29
CA HIS A 38 -3.05 -9.33 5.08
C HIS A 38 -2.06 -9.69 6.19
N GLY A 39 -1.12 -8.78 6.52
CA GLY A 39 -0.14 -9.02 7.59
C GLY A 39 -0.79 -9.25 8.96
N LYS A 40 -1.87 -8.53 9.25
CA LYS A 40 -2.60 -8.67 10.53
C LYS A 40 -3.44 -9.94 10.64
N ILE A 41 -3.98 -10.44 9.53
CA ILE A 41 -4.83 -11.64 9.51
C ILE A 41 -3.99 -12.92 9.42
N SER A 42 -2.89 -12.90 8.67
CA SER A 42 -2.06 -14.07 8.38
C SER A 42 -0.61 -13.81 8.84
N PRO A 43 -0.30 -13.97 10.15
CA PRO A 43 1.06 -13.76 10.66
C PRO A 43 2.12 -14.64 10.00
N GLU A 44 1.75 -15.78 9.44
CA GLU A 44 2.64 -16.66 8.68
C GLU A 44 3.08 -16.10 7.33
N THR A 45 2.36 -15.11 6.79
CA THR A 45 2.70 -14.38 5.57
C THR A 45 2.91 -12.89 5.79
N ASP A 46 2.98 -12.43 7.05
CA ASP A 46 3.31 -11.05 7.36
C ASP A 46 4.78 -10.77 7.06
N VAL A 47 5.02 -10.20 5.89
CA VAL A 47 6.33 -9.79 5.42
C VAL A 47 6.60 -8.31 5.69
N THR A 48 5.60 -7.57 6.19
CA THR A 48 5.68 -6.12 6.36
C THR A 48 5.91 -5.71 7.81
N ASP A 49 5.39 -6.48 8.78
CA ASP A 49 5.40 -6.15 10.21
C ASP A 49 4.91 -4.71 10.47
N ASP A 50 3.80 -4.34 9.82
CA ASP A 50 3.23 -2.98 9.79
C ASP A 50 4.20 -1.87 9.29
N ASP A 51 5.32 -2.20 8.63
CA ASP A 51 6.23 -1.21 8.03
C ASP A 51 5.56 -0.54 6.82
N ASN A 52 5.34 0.77 6.94
CA ASN A 52 4.64 1.57 5.94
C ASN A 52 5.31 1.51 4.56
N MET A 53 6.65 1.51 4.51
CA MET A 53 7.39 1.58 3.26
C MET A 53 7.39 0.22 2.55
N MET A 54 7.51 -0.87 3.31
CA MET A 54 7.41 -2.23 2.78
C MET A 54 5.99 -2.53 2.30
N THR A 55 4.98 -2.15 3.07
CA THR A 55 3.57 -2.24 2.69
C THR A 55 3.30 -1.46 1.39
N GLY A 56 3.81 -0.23 1.29
CA GLY A 56 3.68 0.60 0.09
C GLY A 56 4.35 -0.01 -1.14
N LYS A 57 5.51 -0.63 -1.00
CA LYS A 57 6.19 -1.31 -2.12
C LYS A 57 5.41 -2.51 -2.63
N ILE A 58 4.81 -3.29 -1.75
CA ILE A 58 4.01 -4.47 -2.13
C ILE A 58 2.72 -4.00 -2.82
N ALA A 59 2.00 -3.06 -2.20
CA ALA A 59 0.79 -2.48 -2.80
C ALA A 59 1.07 -1.87 -4.19
N TRP A 60 2.19 -1.15 -4.33
CA TRP A 60 2.58 -0.55 -5.61
C TRP A 60 2.99 -1.61 -6.64
N ALA A 61 3.73 -2.65 -6.25
CA ALA A 61 4.08 -3.76 -7.15
C ALA A 61 2.82 -4.44 -7.68
N HIS A 62 1.86 -4.73 -6.81
CA HIS A 62 0.59 -5.37 -7.18
C HIS A 62 -0.22 -4.47 -8.11
N LEU A 63 -0.40 -3.19 -7.79
CA LEU A 63 -1.13 -2.24 -8.66
C LEU A 63 -0.51 -2.08 -10.06
N ASN A 64 0.82 -2.24 -10.20
CA ASN A 64 1.49 -2.23 -11.50
C ASN A 64 1.34 -3.55 -12.28
N GLU A 65 1.16 -4.68 -11.59
CA GLU A 65 1.00 -6.00 -12.20
C GLU A 65 -0.48 -6.28 -12.54
N PHE A 66 -1.37 -6.09 -11.56
CA PHE A 66 -2.82 -6.27 -11.64
C PHE A 66 -3.54 -5.27 -10.71
N PRO A 67 -4.23 -4.24 -11.26
CA PRO A 67 -4.94 -3.25 -10.45
C PRO A 67 -6.34 -3.76 -10.06
N ASP A 68 -6.42 -4.85 -9.30
CA ASP A 68 -7.68 -5.49 -8.90
C ASP A 68 -8.07 -5.34 -7.42
N TYR A 69 -7.43 -4.39 -6.71
CA TYR A 69 -7.81 -3.98 -5.35
C TYR A 69 -9.22 -3.37 -5.23
#